data_AF-A0A2A6HI15-F1
#
_entry.id   AF-A0A2A6HI15-F1
#
_cell.length_a   1.000
_cell.length_b   1.000
_cell.length_c   1.000
_cell.angle_alpha   90.00
_cell.angle_beta   90.00
_cell.angle_gamma   90.00
#
_symmetry.space_group_name_H-M   'P 1'
#
loop_
_entity.id
_entity.type
_entity.pdbx_description
1 polymer ?
#
loop_
_entity_poly.entity_id
_entity_poly.type
_entity_poly.pdbx_seq_one_letter_code
_entity_poly.pdbx_strand_id
1 'polypeptide(L)' 'MKFLLDTYVLKEIGRAELHENVAALDMIEDSDLAASVSSVRETAKGIKKKRRTDAVANVSANASDAIFAAYEGRYPSCR' A
#
# COMPACT_ATOMS: atom_id res chain seq x y z
N MET A 1 -17.79 1.28 -1.30
CA MET A 1 -16.77 1.36 -2.38
C MET A 1 -17.16 2.42 -3.40
N LYS A 2 -16.52 3.57 -3.32
CA LYS A 2 -16.71 4.71 -4.24
C LYS A 2 -15.42 5.13 -4.93
N PHE A 3 -14.26 4.83 -4.35
CA PHE A 3 -12.96 5.25 -4.87
C PHE A 3 -11.99 4.07 -5.03
N LEU A 4 -11.36 3.98 -6.20
CA LEU A 4 -10.30 3.03 -6.50
C LEU A 4 -8.96 3.76 -6.50
N LEU A 5 -8.09 3.42 -5.56
CA LEU A 5 -6.78 4.01 -5.37
C LEU A 5 -5.78 3.44 -6.38
N ASP A 6 -5.16 4.34 -7.13
CA ASP A 6 -4.06 4.02 -8.03
C ASP A 6 -2.72 3.92 -7.29
N THR A 7 -1.75 3.25 -7.90
CA THR A 7 -0.38 3.09 -7.42
C THR A 7 0.30 4.43 -7.09
N TYR A 8 0.02 5.52 -7.81
CA TYR A 8 0.61 6.84 -7.50
C TYR A 8 0.10 7.42 -6.18
N VAL A 9 -1.19 7.26 -5.89
CA VAL A 9 -1.79 7.72 -4.62
C VAL A 9 -1.18 6.96 -3.45
N LEU A 10 -1.01 5.65 -3.57
CA LEU A 10 -0.36 4.80 -2.56
C LEU A 10 1.11 5.17 -2.31
N LYS A 11 1.84 5.59 -3.36
CA LYS A 11 3.23 6.06 -3.22
C LYS A 11 3.33 7.40 -2.50
N GLU A 12 2.33 8.26 -2.66
CA GLU A 12 2.30 9.58 -2.05
C GLU A 12 2.08 9.50 -0.54
N ILE A 13 1.27 8.54 -0.07
CA ILE A 13 1.05 8.26 1.37
C ILE A 13 2.37 8.02 2.13
N GLY A 14 3.40 7.52 1.45
CA GLY A 14 4.73 7.27 2.03
C GLY A 14 5.69 8.46 2.02
N ARG A 15 5.26 9.67 1.65
CA ARG A 15 6.08 10.88 1.66
C ARG A 15 5.98 11.63 2.99
N ALA A 16 7.00 12.44 3.29
CA ALA A 16 7.04 13.25 4.50
C ALA A 16 5.97 14.36 4.51
N GLU A 17 5.61 14.86 3.33
CA GLU A 17 4.54 15.83 3.14
C GLU A 17 3.60 15.29 2.06
N LEU A 18 2.31 15.22 2.39
CA LEU A 18 1.28 14.68 1.50
C LEU A 18 0.76 15.77 0.58
N HIS A 19 0.48 15.40 -0.67
CA HIS A 19 -0.30 16.25 -1.57
C HIS A 19 -1.73 16.44 -1.03
N GLU A 20 -2.31 17.63 -1.19
CA GLU A 20 -3.64 18.01 -0.68
C GLU A 20 -4.74 16.98 -1.02
N ASN A 21 -4.80 16.49 -2.26
CA ASN A 21 -5.75 15.46 -2.70
C ASN A 21 -5.58 14.10 -2.01
N VAL A 22 -4.36 13.78 -1.56
CA VAL A 22 -4.07 12.54 -0.82
C VAL A 22 -4.35 12.73 0.66
N ALA A 23 -4.07 13.92 1.21
CA ALA A 23 -4.47 14.29 2.57
C ALA A 23 -6.00 14.27 2.73
N ALA A 24 -6.75 14.66 1.70
CA ALA A 24 -8.22 14.62 1.71
C ALA A 24 -8.80 13.20 1.81
N LEU A 25 -8.00 12.14 1.58
CA LEU A 25 -8.45 10.76 1.79
C LEU A 25 -8.78 10.47 3.26
N ASP A 26 -8.21 11.23 4.21
CA ASP A 26 -8.50 11.10 5.65
C ASP A 26 -9.97 11.41 5.98
N MET A 27 -10.66 12.14 5.10
CA MET A 27 -12.09 12.46 5.24
C MET A 27 -13.01 11.38 4.64
N ILE A 28 -12.47 10.35 4.01
CA ILE A 28 -13.21 9.28 3.34
C ILE A 28 -13.17 8.02 4.20
N GLU A 29 -14.33 7.39 4.42
CA GLU A 29 -14.38 6.12 5.14
C GLU A 29 -13.63 5.01 4.41
N ASP A 30 -12.88 4.19 5.16
CA ASP A 30 -12.12 3.06 4.60
C ASP A 30 -12.99 2.08 3.79
N SER A 31 -14.27 1.91 4.15
CA SER A 31 -15.26 1.09 3.41
C SER A 31 -15.57 1.62 2.01
N ASP A 32 -15.26 2.88 1.75
CA ASP A 32 -15.40 3.51 0.44
C ASP A 32 -14.10 3.51 -0.38
N LEU A 33 -12.98 3.11 0.21
CA LEU A 33 -11.68 2.96 -0.45
C LEU A 33 -11.44 1.52 -0.89
N ALA A 34 -10.79 1.36 -2.04
CA ALA A 34 -10.20 0.09 -2.44
C ALA A 34 -8.92 0.30 -3.23
N ALA A 35 -8.05 -0.71 -3.24
CA ALA A 35 -6.88 -0.75 -4.09
C ALA A 35 -6.89 -2.05 -4.91
N SER A 36 -6.46 -1.96 -6.17
CA SER A 36 -6.30 -3.16 -6.98
C SER A 36 -5.10 -4.00 -6.50
N VAL A 37 -5.17 -5.32 -6.66
CA VAL A 37 -4.05 -6.22 -6.31
C VAL A 37 -2.78 -5.86 -7.09
N SER A 38 -2.92 -5.39 -8.33
CA SER A 38 -1.81 -4.90 -9.15
C SER A 38 -1.14 -3.68 -8.53
N SER A 39 -1.94 -2.70 -8.09
CA SER A 39 -1.44 -1.47 -7.47
C SER A 39 -0.72 -1.73 -6.14
N VAL A 40 -1.24 -2.68 -5.36
CA VAL A 40 -0.57 -3.16 -4.13
C VAL A 40 0.77 -3.82 -4.45
N ARG A 41 0.84 -4.70 -5.47
CA ARG A 41 2.10 -5.36 -5.89
C ARG A 41 3.15 -4.36 -6.38
N GLU A 42 2.74 -3.34 -7.14
CA GLU A 42 3.65 -2.30 -7.62
C GLU A 42 4.18 -1.43 -6.48
N THR A 43 3.32 -1.07 -5.53
CA THR A 43 3.70 -0.31 -4.35
C THR A 43 4.70 -1.10 -3.50
N ALA A 44 4.44 -2.39 -3.25
CA ALA A 44 5.35 -3.27 -2.53
C ALA A 44 6.73 -3.40 -3.21
N LYS A 45 6.78 -3.51 -4.55
CA LYS A 45 8.04 -3.50 -5.31
C LYS A 45 8.79 -2.17 -5.17
N GLY A 46 8.06 -1.05 -5.24
CA GLY A 46 8.62 0.29 -5.05
C GLY A 46 9.23 0.49 -3.66
N ILE A 47 8.52 0.04 -2.61
CA ILE A 47 9.03 0.04 -1.24
C ILE A 47 10.28 -0.83 -1.13
N LYS A 48 10.25 -2.09 -1.60
CA LYS A 48 11.42 -3.00 -1.61
C LYS A 48 12.64 -2.39 -2.31
N LYS A 49 12.44 -1.65 -3.42
CA LYS A 49 13.52 -0.95 -4.12
C LYS A 49 14.10 0.20 -3.29
N LYS A 50 13.26 0.99 -2.61
CA LYS A 50 13.71 2.05 -1.68
C LYS A 50 14.41 1.49 -0.43
N ARG A 51 13.99 0.32 0.08
CA ARG A 51 14.62 -0.36 1.25
C ARG A 51 16.09 -0.71 1.03
N ARG A 52 16.53 -0.89 -0.22
CA ARG A 52 17.92 -1.21 -0.55
C ARG A 52 18.88 -0.04 -0.29
N THR A 53 18.36 1.17 -0.12
CA THR A 53 19.14 2.41 0.00
C THR A 53 19.07 3.07 1.37
N ASP A 54 18.14 2.69 2.25
CA ASP A 54 17.96 3.31 3.57
C ASP A 54 17.53 2.30 4.65
N ALA A 55 18.29 2.23 5.76
CA ALA A 55 18.18 1.22 6.80
C ALA A 55 16.93 1.36 7.72
N VAL A 56 16.13 2.42 7.55
CA VAL A 56 14.96 2.75 8.40
C VAL A 56 13.64 2.10 7.89
N ALA A 57 13.70 1.30 6.82
CA ALA A 57 12.50 0.77 6.15
C ALA A 57 11.95 -0.56 6.70
N ASN A 58 12.42 -1.04 7.86
CA ASN A 58 12.02 -2.33 8.44
C ASN A 58 10.60 -2.33 9.04
N VAL A 59 10.12 -1.20 9.55
CA VAL A 59 8.78 -1.15 10.18
C VAL A 59 7.66 -1.29 9.16
N SER A 60 7.76 -0.64 8.00
CA SER A 60 6.80 -0.78 6.90
C SER A 60 6.89 -2.15 6.20
N ALA A 61 7.99 -2.90 6.41
CA ALA A 61 8.15 -4.28 5.93
C ALA A 61 7.19 -5.21 6.66
N ASN A 62 7.27 -5.16 7.98
CA ASN A 62 6.46 -5.99 8.84
C ASN A 62 4.98 -5.71 8.65
N ALA A 63 4.59 -4.44 8.42
CA ALA A 63 3.20 -4.09 8.10
C ALA A 63 2.74 -4.68 6.75
N SER A 64 3.58 -4.60 5.70
CA SER A 64 3.24 -5.16 4.39
C SER A 64 3.15 -6.68 4.42
N ASP A 65 4.10 -7.35 5.08
CA ASP A 65 4.14 -8.81 5.18
C ASP A 65 2.98 -9.34 6.04
N ALA A 66 2.57 -8.62 7.09
CA ALA A 66 1.39 -8.95 7.88
C ALA A 66 0.08 -8.83 7.06
N ILE A 67 -0.02 -7.82 6.19
CA ILE A 67 -1.14 -7.70 5.25
C ILE A 67 -1.13 -8.89 4.28
N PHE A 68 0.00 -9.21 3.64
CA PHE A 68 0.06 -10.36 2.73
C PHE A 68 -0.24 -11.70 3.42
N ALA A 69 0.25 -11.93 4.64
CA ALA A 69 -0.05 -13.13 5.42
C ALA A 69 -1.55 -13.25 5.74
N ALA A 70 -2.24 -12.13 6.03
CA ALA A 70 -3.69 -12.11 6.23
C ALA A 70 -4.49 -12.46 4.95
N TYR A 71 -3.89 -12.29 3.78
CA TYR A 71 -4.48 -12.63 2.47
C TYR A 71 -4.10 -14.03 1.96
N GLU A 72 -2.96 -14.62 2.35
CA GLU A 72 -2.55 -15.97 1.91
C GLU A 72 -3.54 -17.07 2.32
N GLY A 73 -4.26 -16.89 3.44
CA GLY A 73 -5.32 -17.84 3.86
C GLY A 73 -6.62 -17.76 3.05
N ARG A 74 -6.77 -16.81 2.12
CA ARG A 74 -8.01 -16.57 1.35
C ARG A 74 -7.97 -17.01 -0.11
N TYR A 75 -6.81 -17.44 -0.62
CA TYR A 75 -6.69 -18.00 -1.97
C TYR A 75 -5.98 -19.36 -1.93
N PRO A 76 -6.59 -20.44 -2.45
CA PRO A 76 -5.88 -21.71 -2.58
C PRO A 76 -4.70 -21.51 -3.54
N SER A 77 -3.55 -21.99 -3.11
CA SER A 77 -2.28 -22.04 -3.83
C SER A 77 -2.47 -22.37 -5.32
N CYS A 78 -2.23 -21.40 -6.21
CA CYS A 78 -1.82 -21.70 -7.58
C CYS A 78 -0.33 -22.01 -7.54
N ARG A 79 -0.03 -23.31 -7.61
CA ARG A 79 1.28 -23.89 -7.86
C ARG A 79 1.75 -23.57 -9.28
#